data_AF-A0A0Q1F7L6-F1
#
_entry.id   AF-A0A0Q1F7L6-F1
#
_cell.length_a   1.000
_cell.length_b   1.000
_cell.length_c   1.000
_cell.angle_alpha   90.00
_cell.angle_beta   90.00
_cell.angle_gamma   90.00
#
_symmetry.space_group_name_H-M   'P 1'
#
loop_
_entity.id
_entity.type
_entity.pdbx_description
1 polymer ?
#
loop_
_entity_poly.entity_id
_entity_poly.type
_entity_poly.pdbx_seq_one_letter_code
_entity_poly.pdbx_strand_id
1 'polypeptide(L)'
;MESKETSVQAIVHVVEEYYRGRQISDICETYMIPLVTFHNWLAEYKPIALELSLLKVENERLREVLIDFVISHPTRTKKKKRNVF
;
A
#
# COMPACT_ATOMS: atom_id res chain seq x y z
N MET A 1 -16.21 -27.89 8.08
CA MET A 1 -15.01 -27.04 8.18
C MET A 1 -15.17 -25.93 7.16
N GLU A 2 -15.59 -24.75 7.58
CA GLU A 2 -15.57 -23.57 6.70
C GLU A 2 -14.12 -23.27 6.34
N SER A 3 -13.76 -23.34 5.06
CA SER A 3 -12.50 -22.79 4.59
C SER A 3 -12.55 -21.29 4.83
N LYS A 4 -11.70 -20.78 5.73
CA LYS A 4 -11.39 -19.34 5.76
C LYS A 4 -10.75 -19.02 4.42
N GLU A 5 -11.55 -18.55 3.49
CA GLU A 5 -11.10 -18.11 2.18
C GLU A 5 -10.11 -16.95 2.41
N THR A 6 -8.85 -17.14 1.99
CA THR A 6 -7.84 -16.11 2.18
C THR A 6 -8.17 -14.98 1.23
N SER A 7 -8.34 -13.75 1.75
CA SER A 7 -8.72 -12.63 0.92
C SER A 7 -7.65 -12.30 -0.11
N VAL A 8 -8.06 -11.90 -1.32
CA VAL A 8 -7.14 -11.48 -2.38
C VAL A 8 -6.19 -10.38 -1.89
N GLN A 9 -6.68 -9.45 -1.06
CA GLN A 9 -5.86 -8.40 -0.48
C GLN A 9 -4.73 -8.96 0.41
N ALA A 10 -5.00 -10.00 1.19
CA ALA A 10 -3.99 -10.66 2.00
C ALA A 10 -2.96 -11.40 1.13
N ILE A 11 -3.42 -12.08 0.07
CA ILE A 11 -2.53 -12.76 -0.89
C ILE A 11 -1.58 -11.77 -1.57
N VAL A 12 -2.13 -10.67 -2.11
CA VAL A 12 -1.35 -9.63 -2.77
C VAL A 12 -0.34 -8.99 -1.81
N HIS A 13 -0.73 -8.77 -0.55
CA HIS A 13 0.19 -8.26 0.47
C HIS A 13 1.36 -9.21 0.73
N VAL A 14 1.09 -10.51 0.87
CA VAL A 14 2.12 -11.54 1.04
C VAL A 14 3.08 -11.58 -0.16
N VAL A 15 2.55 -11.48 -1.38
CA VAL A 15 3.36 -11.44 -2.61
C VAL A 15 4.19 -10.14 -2.69
N GLU A 16 3.65 -8.99 -2.28
CA GLU A 16 4.41 -7.75 -2.21
C GLU A 16 5.62 -7.84 -1.27
N GLU A 17 5.53 -8.54 -0.13
CA GLU A 17 6.66 -8.67 0.80
C GLU A 17 7.88 -9.32 0.16
N TYR A 18 7.67 -10.31 -0.70
CA TYR A 18 8.73 -10.92 -1.49
C TYR A 18 9.40 -9.90 -2.42
N TYR A 19 8.61 -9.08 -3.14
CA TYR A 19 9.14 -8.03 -4.01
C TYR A 19 9.83 -6.89 -3.25
N ARG A 20 9.55 -6.74 -1.95
CA ARG A 20 10.28 -5.84 -1.04
C ARG A 20 11.60 -6.45 -0.53
N GLY A 21 11.93 -7.67 -0.93
CA GLY A 21 13.19 -8.35 -0.62
C GLY A 21 13.12 -9.32 0.57
N ARG A 22 11.93 -9.61 1.10
CA ARG A 22 11.79 -10.60 2.18
C ARG A 22 11.97 -12.02 1.63
N GLN A 23 12.66 -12.88 2.37
CA GLN A 23 12.92 -14.26 1.93
C GLN A 23 11.63 -15.11 1.94
N ILE A 24 11.50 -16.00 0.96
CA ILE A 24 10.32 -16.86 0.80
C ILE A 24 10.12 -17.76 2.04
N SER A 25 11.20 -18.31 2.60
CA SER A 25 11.16 -19.13 3.82
C SER A 25 10.48 -18.40 4.97
N ASP A 26 10.90 -17.15 5.20
CA ASP A 26 10.43 -16.33 6.31
C ASP A 26 8.96 -15.94 6.12
N ILE A 27 8.56 -15.65 4.87
CA ILE A 27 7.18 -15.36 4.51
C ILE A 27 6.31 -16.59 4.78
N CYS A 28 6.68 -17.76 4.23
CA CYS A 28 5.94 -19.00 4.41
C CYS A 28 5.77 -19.37 5.89
N GLU A 29 6.82 -19.19 6.70
CA GLU A 29 6.76 -19.43 8.15
C GLU A 29 5.84 -18.43 8.86
N THR A 30 5.98 -17.13 8.58
CA THR A 30 5.23 -16.06 9.25
C THR A 30 3.73 -16.17 9.02
N TYR A 31 3.33 -16.50 7.79
CA TYR A 31 1.92 -16.58 7.42
C TYR A 31 1.38 -18.01 7.48
N MET A 32 2.19 -18.98 7.91
CA MET A 32 1.85 -20.42 7.94
C MET A 32 1.33 -20.92 6.58
N ILE A 33 1.97 -20.50 5.49
CA ILE A 33 1.59 -20.85 4.12
C ILE A 33 2.54 -21.93 3.59
N PRO A 34 2.02 -23.04 3.03
CA PRO A 34 2.85 -24.01 2.33
C PRO A 34 3.61 -23.38 1.16
N LEU A 35 4.87 -23.77 0.97
CA LEU A 35 5.72 -23.22 -0.11
C LEU A 35 5.07 -23.33 -1.50
N VAL A 36 4.40 -24.45 -1.77
CA VAL A 36 3.66 -24.66 -3.03
C VAL A 36 2.54 -23.65 -3.20
N THR A 37 1.78 -23.38 -2.14
CA THR A 37 0.70 -22.37 -2.15
C THR A 37 1.26 -20.98 -2.43
N PHE A 38 2.39 -20.63 -1.79
CA PHE A 38 3.05 -19.35 -2.05
C PHE A 38 3.52 -19.23 -3.51
N HIS A 39 4.10 -20.28 -4.09
CA HIS A 39 4.49 -20.27 -5.50
C HIS A 39 3.29 -20.09 -6.45
N ASN A 40 2.15 -20.73 -6.16
CA ASN A 40 0.93 -20.54 -6.93
C ASN A 40 0.44 -19.09 -6.86
N TRP A 41 0.41 -18.51 -5.64
CA TRP A 41 0.05 -17.11 -5.45
C TRP A 41 1.02 -16.15 -6.15
N LEU A 42 2.31 -16.45 -6.12
CA LEU A 42 3.32 -15.65 -6.80
C LEU A 42 3.11 -15.67 -8.33
N ALA A 43 2.74 -16.81 -8.90
CA ALA A 43 2.47 -16.92 -10.34
C ALA A 43 1.22 -16.13 -10.75
N GLU A 44 0.16 -16.20 -9.94
CA GLU A 44 -1.15 -15.60 -10.27
C GLU A 44 -1.23 -14.10 -9.94
N TYR A 45 -0.73 -13.68 -8.77
CA TYR A 45 -0.92 -12.33 -8.24
C TYR A 45 0.26 -11.39 -8.47
N LYS A 46 1.37 -11.86 -9.07
CA LYS A 46 2.54 -11.02 -9.38
C LYS A 46 2.19 -9.73 -10.12
N PRO A 47 1.40 -9.72 -11.22
CA PRO A 47 1.12 -8.50 -11.95
C PRO A 47 0.44 -7.44 -11.07
N ILE A 48 -0.54 -7.89 -10.27
CA ILE A 48 -1.32 -7.02 -9.37
C ILE A 48 -0.43 -6.47 -8.25
N ALA A 49 0.43 -7.30 -7.64
CA ALA A 49 1.33 -6.88 -6.58
C ALA A 49 2.33 -5.82 -7.05
N LEU A 50 2.85 -5.97 -8.28
CA LEU A 50 3.77 -4.99 -8.87
C LEU A 50 3.07 -3.68 -9.21
N GLU A 51 1.89 -3.73 -9.85
CA GLU A 51 1.10 -2.54 -10.18
C GLU A 51 0.70 -1.77 -8.91
N LEU A 52 0.24 -2.47 -7.88
CA LEU A 52 -0.11 -1.87 -6.59
C LEU A 52 1.09 -1.21 -5.92
N SER A 53 2.27 -1.83 -6.01
CA SER A 53 3.52 -1.26 -5.49
C SER A 53 3.88 0.05 -6.21
N LEU A 54 3.76 0.10 -7.53
CA LEU A 54 4.00 1.31 -8.32
C LEU A 54 2.98 2.41 -7.98
N LEU A 55 1.70 2.05 -7.84
CA LEU A 55 0.65 3.00 -7.46
C LEU A 55 0.88 3.58 -6.06
N LYS A 56 1.39 2.79 -5.11
CA LYS A 56 1.75 3.27 -3.77
C LYS A 56 2.87 4.29 -3.82
N VAL A 57 3.91 4.04 -4.63
CA VAL A 57 5.03 4.97 -4.82
C VAL A 57 4.54 6.29 -5.42
N GLU A 58 3.72 6.23 -6.47
CA GLU A 58 3.19 7.43 -7.10
C GLU A 58 2.23 8.19 -6.19
N ASN A 59 1.40 7.50 -5.41
CA ASN A 59 0.52 8.14 -4.43
C ASN A 59 1.32 8.91 -3.39
N GLU A 60 2.41 8.33 -2.89
CA GLU A 60 3.29 9.00 -1.93
C GLU A 60 3.96 10.23 -2.54
N ARG A 61 4.49 10.11 -3.76
CA ARG A 61 5.03 11.24 -4.51
C ARG A 61 4.01 12.37 -4.70
N LEU A 62 2.75 12.02 -5.01
CA LEU A 62 1.68 13.01 -5.16
C LEU A 62 1.32 13.69 -3.83
N ARG A 63 1.39 12.97 -2.70
CA ARG A 63 1.20 13.55 -1.36
C ARG A 63 2.29 14.56 -1.03
N GLU A 64 3.54 14.25 -1.32
CA GLU A 64 4.67 15.18 -1.14
C GLU A 64 4.46 16.46 -1.96
N VAL A 65 4.12 16.33 -3.24
CA VAL A 65 3.81 17.48 -4.11
C VAL A 65 2.63 18.30 -3.57
N LEU A 66 1.58 17.66 -3.06
CA LEU A 66 0.44 18.34 -2.46
C LEU A 66 0.85 19.10 -1.19
N ILE A 67 1.68 18.50 -0.34
CA ILE A 67 2.19 19.15 0.87
C ILE A 67 3.00 20.40 0.49
N ASP A 68 3.93 20.28 -0.45
CA ASP A 68 4.74 21.40 -0.95
C ASP A 68 3.87 22.51 -1.56
N PHE A 69 2.83 22.14 -2.31
CA PHE A 69 1.87 23.09 -2.87
C PHE A 69 1.10 23.84 -1.77
N VAL A 70 0.61 23.12 -0.75
CA VAL A 70 -0.15 23.73 0.36
C VAL A 70 0.75 24.64 1.21
N ILE A 71 2.00 24.24 1.46
CA ILE A 71 2.98 25.05 2.19
C ILE A 71 3.34 26.33 1.42
N SER A 72 3.55 26.23 0.11
CA SER A 72 3.90 27.38 -0.75
C SER A 72 2.71 28.32 -1.00
N HIS A 73 1.49 27.82 -0.92
CA HIS A 73 0.26 28.58 -1.09
C HIS A 73 -0.62 28.45 0.16
N PRO A 74 -0.18 28.97 1.32
CA PRO A 74 -0.97 28.90 2.54
C PRO A 74 -2.28 29.60 2.25
N THR A 75 -3.38 28.83 2.25
CA THR A 75 -4.71 29.37 2.05
C THR A 75 -4.92 30.43 3.11
N ARG A 76 -4.88 31.69 2.70
CA ARG A 76 -4.97 32.84 3.59
C ARG A 76 -6.42 32.91 4.05
N THR A 77 -6.80 32.10 5.03
CA THR A 77 -8.08 32.25 5.74
C THR A 77 -7.97 33.57 6.52
N LYS A 78 -8.24 34.68 5.81
CA LYS A 78 -8.38 36.00 6.41
C LYS A 78 -9.56 35.91 7.37
N LYS A 79 -9.27 35.75 8.67
CA LYS A 79 -10.21 36.12 9.72
C LYS A 79 -10.45 37.63 9.58
N LYS A 80 -11.49 38.01 8.81
CA LYS A 80 -12.07 39.36 8.89
C LYS A 80 -12.59 39.52 10.31
N LYS A 81 -11.81 40.17 11.19
CA LYS A 81 -12.36 40.78 12.40
C LYS A 81 -13.39 41.80 11.91
N ARG A 82 -14.68 41.48 12.05
CA ARG A 82 -15.75 42.48 12.01
C ARG A 82 -15.58 43.34 13.27
N ASN A 83 -14.96 44.51 13.13
CA ASN A 83 -15.19 45.57 14.10
C ASN A 83 -16.61 46.07 13.85
N VAL A 84 -17.51 45.74 14.76
CA VAL A 84 -18.81 46.40 14.87
C VAL A 84 -18.60 47.48 15.93
N PHE A 85 -18.57 48.73 15.47
CA PHE A 85 -18.81 49.91 16.32
C PHE A 85 -20.32 50.13 16.42
#